data_AF-A0A1C6JZG2-F1
#
_entry.id   AF-A0A1C6JZG2-F1
#
_cell.length_a   1.000
_cell.length_b   1.000
_cell.length_c   1.000
_cell.angle_alpha   90.00
_cell.angle_beta   90.00
_cell.angle_gamma   90.00
#
_symmetry.space_group_name_H-M   'P 1'
#
loop_
_entity.id
_entity.type
_entity.pdbx_description
1 polymer ?
#
loop_
_entity_poly.entity_id
_entity_poly.type
_entity_poly.pdbx_seq_one_letter_code
_entity_poly.pdbx_strand_id
1 'polypeptide(L)' 'MNKYRFNIEEVLNREIMIEANNFEEAMKIINRLYKEGEIILDYSDFVGYTIDYIKEENKF' A
#
# COMPACT_ATOMS: atom_id res chain seq x y z
N MET A 1 27.09 -13.69 -16.38
CA MET A 1 25.77 -13.77 -15.73
C MET A 1 25.10 -12.41 -15.93
N ASN A 2 23.87 -12.40 -16.44
CA ASN A 2 23.15 -11.16 -16.74
C ASN A 2 22.36 -10.69 -15.52
N LYS A 3 22.21 -9.37 -15.36
CA LYS A 3 21.35 -8.77 -14.34
C LYS A 3 20.10 -8.21 -15.01
N TYR A 4 18.97 -8.40 -14.37
CA TYR A 4 17.66 -7.91 -14.80
C TYR A 4 17.04 -7.14 -13.64
N ARG A 5 16.29 -6.09 -13.94
CA ARG A 5 15.64 -5.24 -12.94
C ARG A 5 14.13 -5.36 -13.10
N PHE A 6 13.44 -5.52 -11.99
CA PHE A 6 11.99 -5.54 -11.93
C PHE A 6 11.53 -4.58 -10.83
N ASN A 7 10.39 -3.94 -11.03
CA ASN A 7 9.60 -3.36 -9.95
C ASN A 7 8.56 -4.38 -9.50
N ILE A 8 8.36 -4.47 -8.20
CA ILE A 8 7.33 -5.30 -7.58
C ILE A 8 6.55 -4.38 -6.67
N GLU A 9 5.23 -4.33 -6.84
CA GLU A 9 4.32 -3.61 -5.95
C GLU A 9 3.30 -4.58 -5.38
N GLU A 10 2.96 -4.40 -4.10
CA GLU A 10 1.94 -5.19 -3.42
C GLU A 10 0.75 -4.31 -3.06
N VAL A 11 -0.44 -4.90 -3.10
CA VAL A 11 -1.69 -4.27 -2.65
C VAL A 11 -2.17 -5.02 -1.41
N LEU A 12 -2.22 -4.29 -0.29
CA LEU A 12 -2.80 -4.76 0.97
C LEU A 12 -4.16 -4.10 1.16
N ASN A 13 -5.17 -4.87 1.58
CA ASN A 13 -6.53 -4.38 1.76
C ASN A 13 -7.17 -5.01 3.01
N ARG A 14 -7.71 -4.14 3.87
CA ARG A 14 -8.48 -4.51 5.05
C ARG A 14 -9.69 -3.60 5.17
N GLU A 15 -10.88 -4.18 5.39
CA GLU A 15 -12.07 -3.42 5.72
C GLU A 15 -12.09 -3.10 7.23
N ILE A 16 -12.34 -1.83 7.58
CA ILE A 16 -12.37 -1.35 8.96
C ILE A 16 -13.57 -0.43 9.14
N MET A 17 -14.30 -0.63 10.23
CA MET A 17 -15.40 0.24 10.64
C MET A 17 -14.90 1.33 11.60
N ILE A 18 -15.29 2.58 11.34
CA ILE A 18 -14.94 3.74 12.18
C ILE A 18 -16.24 4.42 12.64
N GLU A 19 -16.38 4.59 13.94
CA GLU A 19 -17.44 5.40 14.53
C GLU A 19 -17.03 6.88 14.55
N ALA A 20 -17.86 7.75 13.99
CA ALA A 20 -17.65 9.20 13.94
C ALA A 20 -18.98 9.93 13.71
N ASN A 21 -19.06 11.21 14.08
CA ASN A 21 -20.27 12.02 13.88
C ASN A 21 -20.47 12.45 12.43
N ASN A 22 -19.39 12.49 11.64
CA ASN A 22 -19.40 12.84 10.22
C ASN A 22 -18.17 12.27 9.49
N PHE A 23 -18.18 12.37 8.16
CA PHE A 23 -17.12 11.84 7.30
C PHE A 23 -15.75 12.51 7.53
N GLU A 24 -15.71 13.82 7.78
CA GLU A 24 -14.44 14.52 8.01
C GLU A 24 -13.75 14.03 9.28
N GLU A 25 -14.52 13.82 10.34
CA GLU A 25 -14.05 13.20 11.59
C GLU A 25 -13.58 11.76 11.35
N ALA A 26 -14.36 10.95 10.62
CA ALA A 26 -13.95 9.58 10.27
C ALA A 26 -12.60 9.55 9.54
N MET A 27 -12.38 10.46 8.57
CA MET A 27 -11.10 10.56 7.86
C MET A 27 -9.96 11.01 8.77
N LYS A 28 -10.20 11.93 9.72
CA LYS A 28 -9.17 12.31 10.70
C LYS A 28 -8.78 11.13 11.59
N ILE A 29 -9.75 10.35 12.04
CA ILE A 29 -9.51 9.17 12.88
C ILE A 29 -8.70 8.12 12.12
N ILE A 30 -9.15 7.67 10.94
CA ILE A 30 -8.46 6.59 10.21
C ILE A 30 -7.03 6.97 9.80
N ASN A 31 -6.80 8.23 9.40
CA ASN A 31 -5.45 8.71 9.09
C ASN A 31 -4.54 8.74 10.31
N ARG A 32 -5.06 9.15 11.49
CA ARG A 32 -4.29 9.13 12.73
C ARG A 32 -3.91 7.69 13.10
N LEU A 33 -4.89 6.78 13.12
CA LEU A 33 -4.68 5.37 13.48
C LEU A 33 -3.61 4.71 12.60
N TYR A 34 -3.65 4.95 11.29
CA TYR A 34 -2.65 4.40 10.37
C TYR A 34 -1.27 5.06 10.55
N LYS A 35 -1.21 6.39 10.70
CA LYS A 35 0.04 7.14 10.89
C LYS A 35 0.75 6.76 12.20
N GLU A 36 -0.01 6.51 13.26
CA GLU A 36 0.51 6.15 14.58
C GLU A 36 0.79 4.65 14.71
N GLY A 37 0.50 3.85 13.67
CA GLY A 37 0.74 2.41 13.67
C GLY A 37 -0.23 1.62 14.55
N GLU A 38 -1.38 2.19 14.90
CA GLU A 38 -2.48 1.47 15.57
C GLU A 38 -3.19 0.53 14.58
N ILE A 39 -3.22 0.89 13.30
CA ILE A 39 -3.61 0.01 12.20
C ILE A 39 -2.37 -0.32 11.40
N ILE A 40 -2.03 -1.61 11.35
CA ILE A 40 -0.95 -2.14 10.52
C ILE A 40 -1.56 -3.20 9.62
N LEU A 41 -1.36 -3.03 8.32
CA LEU A 41 -1.63 -4.06 7.32
C LEU A 41 -0.38 -4.91 7.17
N ASP A 42 -0.57 -6.21 7.05
CA ASP A 42 0.51 -7.18 6.89
C ASP A 42 0.17 -8.21 5.80
N TYR A 43 0.95 -9.30 5.75
CA TYR A 43 0.80 -10.34 4.76
C TYR A 43 -0.58 -11.01 4.74
N SER A 44 -1.33 -10.94 5.85
CA SER A 44 -2.69 -11.48 5.93
C SER A 44 -3.72 -10.64 5.16
N ASP A 45 -3.40 -9.36 4.88
CA ASP A 45 -4.24 -8.43 4.12
C ASP A 45 -3.87 -8.39 2.63
N PHE A 46 -2.97 -9.26 2.19
CA PHE A 46 -2.50 -9.27 0.81
C PHE A 46 -3.62 -9.69 -0.15
N VAL A 47 -3.89 -8.85 -1.15
CA VAL A 47 -4.93 -9.10 -2.16
C VAL A 47 -4.41 -9.10 -3.59
N GLY A 48 -3.17 -8.69 -3.83
CA GLY A 48 -2.59 -8.72 -5.17
C GLY A 48 -1.23 -8.04 -5.28
N TYR A 49 -0.63 -8.17 -6.46
CA TYR A 49 0.68 -7.62 -6.76
C TYR A 49 0.84 -7.36 -8.27
N THR A 50 1.77 -6.49 -8.61
CA THR A 50 2.25 -6.26 -9.99
C THR A 50 3.75 -6.53 -10.07
N ILE A 51 4.22 -7.02 -11.23
CA ILE A 51 5.64 -7.20 -11.52
C ILE A 51 5.93 -6.62 -12.90
N ASP A 52 6.73 -5.57 -12.93
CA ASP A 52 7.10 -4.87 -14.15
C ASP A 52 8.60 -4.98 -14.42
N TYR A 53 8.98 -5.46 -15.60
CA TYR A 53 10.37 -5.46 -16.03
C TYR A 53 10.83 -4.05 -16.39
N ILE A 54 11.90 -3.58 -15.74
CA ILE A 54 12.51 -2.29 -16.07
C ILE A 54 13.56 -2.53 -17.15
N LYS A 55 13.22 -2.18 -18.38
CA LYS A 55 14.19 -2.07 -19.46
C LYS A 55 14.99 -0.80 -19.24
N GLU A 56 16.29 -0.92 -18.98
CA GLU A 56 17.19 0.25 -19.03
C GLU A 56 17.25 0.73 -20.48
N GLU A 57 16.51 1.79 -20.81
CA GLU A 57 16.70 2.50 -22.07
C GLU A 57 17.97 3.33 -21.95
N ASN A 58 18.94 3.06 -22.82
CA ASN A 58 20.15 3.87 -22.97
C ASN A 58 19.71 5.31 -23.25
N LYS A 59 19.89 6.21 -22.27
CA LYS A 59 19.84 7.65 -22.51
C LYS A 59 21.00 8.00 -23.44
N PHE A 60 20.70 8.18 -24.74
CA PHE A 60 21.58 8.82 -25.69
C PHE A 60 21.54 10.33 -25.50
#